data_AF-A0A3M2TMI9-F1
#
_entry.id   AF-A0A3M2TMI9-F1
#
_cell.length_a   1.000
_cell.length_b   1.000
_cell.length_c   1.000
_cell.angle_alpha   90.00
_cell.angle_beta   90.00
_cell.angle_gamma   90.00
#
_symmetry.space_group_name_H-M   'P 1'
#
loop_
_entity.id
_entity.type
_entity.pdbx_description
1 polymer ?
#
loop_
_entity_poly.entity_id
_entity_poly.type
_entity_poly.pdbx_seq_one_letter_code
_entity_poly.pdbx_strand_id
1 'polypeptide(L)'
;MGVQQPDAQALNFKRQQPEQPYRLPGERPPNVMFVMLESLGTSAVGAYGNPLNPTPNIDHLATQSWFFKHFYVPVTGTAKTV
;
A
#
# COMPACT_ATOMS: atom_id res chain seq x y z
N MET A 1 13.15 -9.90 19.63
CA MET A 1 11.90 -9.11 19.59
C MET A 1 11.15 -9.33 20.89
N GLY A 2 11.30 -8.43 21.86
CA GLY A 2 10.79 -8.62 23.22
C GLY A 2 9.40 -8.02 23.41
N VAL A 3 8.48 -8.81 23.94
CA VAL A 3 7.18 -8.32 24.42
C VAL A 3 7.42 -7.69 25.79
N GLN A 4 7.13 -6.39 25.94
CA GLN A 4 7.42 -5.65 27.18
C GLN A 4 6.51 -6.08 28.35
N GLN A 5 5.29 -6.55 28.06
CA GLN A 5 4.30 -7.00 29.03
C GLN A 5 3.65 -8.28 28.50
N PRO A 6 4.25 -9.46 28.76
CA PRO A 6 3.68 -10.73 28.32
C PRO A 6 2.46 -11.09 29.16
N ASP A 7 1.30 -11.15 28.52
CA ASP A 7 0.06 -11.66 29.10
C ASP A 7 -0.65 -12.53 28.06
N ALA A 8 -0.68 -13.84 28.32
CA ALA A 8 -1.30 -14.82 27.44
C ALA A 8 -2.83 -14.84 27.54
N GLN A 9 -3.41 -14.28 28.60
CA GLN A 9 -4.86 -14.22 28.83
C GLN A 9 -5.45 -12.92 28.25
N ALA A 10 -4.70 -11.83 28.25
CA ALA A 10 -5.11 -10.55 27.68
C ALA A 10 -4.09 -9.99 26.67
N LEU A 11 -4.19 -10.44 25.42
CA LEU A 11 -3.30 -10.00 24.35
C LEU A 11 -3.49 -8.51 24.02
N ASN A 12 -2.41 -7.74 24.10
CA ASN A 12 -2.38 -6.33 23.67
C ASN A 12 -1.82 -6.21 22.24
N PHE A 13 -2.69 -5.83 21.29
CA PHE A 13 -2.30 -5.59 19.90
C PHE A 13 -1.97 -4.13 19.59
N LYS A 14 -2.09 -3.23 20.57
CA LYS A 14 -1.78 -1.81 20.39
C LYS A 14 -0.28 -1.63 20.44
N ARG A 15 0.29 -1.17 19.33
CA ARG A 15 1.67 -0.70 19.27
C ARG A 15 1.71 0.75 19.75
N GLN A 16 2.34 1.00 20.88
CA GLN A 16 2.68 2.36 21.28
C GLN A 16 3.96 2.77 20.56
N GLN A 17 3.89 3.86 19.80
CA GLN A 17 5.05 4.45 19.13
C GLN A 17 5.18 5.90 19.63
N PRO A 18 6.34 6.30 20.20
CA PRO A 18 6.55 7.68 20.62
C PRO A 18 6.56 8.62 19.41
N GLU A 19 6.26 9.89 19.66
CA GLU A 19 6.29 10.91 18.62
C GLU A 19 7.67 10.96 17.97
N GLN A 20 7.69 10.82 16.65
CA GLN A 20 8.92 10.83 15.88
C GLN A 20 9.36 12.28 15.66
N PRO A 21 10.68 12.58 15.67
CA PRO A 21 11.19 13.95 15.50
C PRO A 21 10.84 14.57 14.13
N TYR A 22 10.48 13.73 13.15
CA TYR A 22 10.04 14.11 11.81
C TYR A 22 8.51 14.17 11.66
N ARG A 23 7.74 14.15 12.76
CA ARG A 23 6.29 14.34 12.72
C ARG A 23 5.97 15.71 12.14
N LEU A 24 5.23 15.74 11.03
CA LEU A 24 4.77 16.99 10.44
C LEU A 24 3.77 17.70 11.38
N PRO A 25 3.83 19.04 11.49
CA PRO A 25 2.87 19.80 12.27
C PRO A 25 1.48 19.73 11.62
N GLY A 26 0.45 19.47 12.43
CA GLY A 26 -0.95 19.41 12.00
C GLY A 26 -1.85 18.69 13.00
N GLU A 27 -3.11 19.11 13.10
CA GLU A 27 -4.08 18.52 14.04
C GLU A 27 -4.40 17.06 13.73
N ARG A 28 -4.35 16.69 12.45
CA ARG A 28 -4.57 15.32 11.98
C ARG A 28 -3.49 14.95 10.95
N PRO A 29 -2.54 14.08 11.29
CA PRO A 29 -1.57 13.62 10.31
C PRO A 29 -2.27 12.82 9.20
N PRO A 30 -1.75 12.82 7.97
CA PRO A 30 -2.30 11.99 6.91
C PRO A 30 -2.13 10.50 7.25
N ASN A 31 -3.12 9.70 6.89
CA ASN A 31 -2.97 8.25 6.91
C ASN A 31 -2.22 7.80 5.65
N VAL A 32 -1.22 6.95 5.81
CA VAL A 32 -0.46 6.38 4.69
C VAL A 32 -0.83 4.91 4.58
N MET A 33 -1.36 4.50 3.42
CA MET A 33 -1.68 3.12 3.08
C MET A 33 -0.86 2.72 1.87
N PHE A 34 -0.13 1.61 1.98
CA PHE A 34 0.59 1.03 0.85
C PHE A 34 -0.10 -0.26 0.44
N VAL A 35 -0.55 -0.32 -0.81
CA VAL A 35 -1.20 -1.49 -1.40
C VAL A 35 -0.27 -2.04 -2.48
N MET A 36 0.28 -3.22 -2.22
CA MET A 36 1.04 -3.98 -3.21
C MET A 36 0.17 -5.10 -3.75
N LEU A 37 0.10 -5.22 -5.07
CA LEU A 37 -0.63 -6.29 -5.74
C LEU A 37 0.39 -7.29 -6.27
N GLU A 38 0.13 -8.57 -6.02
CA GLU A 38 0.96 -9.66 -6.51
C GLU A 38 0.41 -10.16 -7.85
N SER A 39 1.30 -10.43 -8.81
CA SER A 39 0.98 -11.05 -10.09
C SER A 39 -0.05 -10.30 -10.99
N LEU A 40 -0.29 -9.01 -10.74
CA LEU A 40 -1.13 -8.16 -11.59
C LEU A 40 -0.32 -7.47 -12.70
N GLY A 41 -0.53 -7.89 -13.94
CA GLY A 41 0.04 -7.24 -15.14
C GLY A 41 -0.86 -6.14 -15.70
N THR A 42 -0.28 -5.26 -16.52
CA THR A 42 -1.00 -4.12 -17.14
C THR A 42 -2.16 -4.56 -18.04
N SER A 43 -2.04 -5.70 -18.72
CA SER A 43 -3.09 -6.25 -19.59
C SER A 43 -4.40 -6.54 -18.85
N ALA A 44 -4.34 -6.76 -17.53
CA ALA A 44 -5.51 -7.08 -16.71
C ALA A 44 -6.15 -5.84 -16.06
N VAL A 45 -5.72 -4.62 -16.39
CA VAL A 45 -6.17 -3.38 -15.72
C VAL A 45 -6.81 -2.43 -16.72
N GLY A 46 -8.02 -1.96 -16.42
CA GLY A 46 -8.79 -1.04 -17.26
C GLY A 46 -8.08 0.29 -17.49
N ALA A 47 -7.44 0.86 -16.47
CA ALA A 47 -6.67 2.10 -16.55
C ALA A 47 -5.48 2.05 -17.54
N TYR A 48 -5.03 0.85 -17.94
CA TYR A 48 -4.02 0.65 -18.99
C TYR A 48 -4.62 0.35 -20.37
N GLY A 49 -5.94 0.45 -20.53
CA GLY A 49 -6.64 0.31 -21.81
C GLY A 49 -7.29 -1.05 -22.05
N ASN A 50 -7.49 -1.89 -21.02
CA ASN A 50 -8.24 -3.12 -21.18
C ASN A 50 -9.73 -2.82 -21.51
N PRO A 51 -10.26 -3.26 -22.67
CA PRO A 51 -11.61 -2.91 -23.12
C PRO A 51 -12.74 -3.54 -22.28
N LEU A 52 -12.42 -4.53 -21.44
CA LEU A 52 -13.40 -5.22 -20.59
C LEU A 52 -13.63 -4.51 -19.25
N ASN A 53 -12.92 -3.41 -18.97
CA ASN A 53 -13.02 -2.66 -17.73
C ASN A 53 -13.00 -3.55 -16.45
N PRO A 54 -11.99 -4.44 -16.30
CA PRO A 54 -12.00 -5.48 -15.27
C PRO A 54 -11.75 -4.94 -13.83
N THR A 55 -11.33 -3.68 -13.69
CA THR A 55 -10.80 -3.14 -12.42
C THR A 55 -11.45 -1.81 -12.02
N PRO A 56 -12.79 -1.71 -11.92
CA PRO A 56 -13.49 -0.44 -11.76
C PRO A 56 -13.02 0.40 -10.56
N ASN A 57 -12.67 -0.24 -9.43
CA ASN A 57 -12.16 0.46 -8.25
C ASN A 57 -10.74 1.00 -8.45
N ILE A 58 -9.85 0.25 -9.10
CA ILE A 58 -8.49 0.69 -9.41
C ILE A 58 -8.53 1.81 -10.45
N ASP A 59 -9.42 1.68 -11.44
CA ASP A 59 -9.58 2.66 -12.51
C ASP A 59 -10.12 3.98 -11.95
N HIS A 60 -11.09 3.92 -11.04
CA HIS A 60 -11.57 5.08 -10.30
C HIS A 60 -10.45 5.75 -9.51
N LEU A 61 -9.65 4.98 -8.75
CA LEU A 61 -8.48 5.52 -8.04
C LEU A 61 -7.49 6.19 -8.99
N ALA A 62 -7.20 5.59 -10.15
CA ALA A 62 -6.30 6.15 -11.15
C ALA A 62 -6.78 7.51 -11.69
N THR A 63 -8.09 7.68 -11.90
CA THR A 63 -8.67 8.97 -12.35
C THR A 63 -8.65 10.08 -11.31
N GLN A 64 -8.65 9.71 -10.03
CA GLN A 64 -8.63 10.66 -8.90
C GLN A 64 -7.24 10.89 -8.32
N SER A 65 -6.21 10.27 -8.91
CA SER A 65 -4.84 10.26 -8.40
C SER A 65 -3.84 10.63 -9.48
N TRP A 66 -2.57 10.67 -9.08
CA TRP A 66 -1.47 10.75 -10.02
C TRP A 66 -1.19 9.35 -10.57
N PHE A 67 -1.48 9.14 -11.85
CA PHE A 67 -1.34 7.84 -12.50
C PHE A 67 -0.05 7.76 -13.33
N PHE A 68 0.82 6.81 -12.97
CA PHE A 68 2.11 6.58 -13.63
C PHE A 68 1.95 5.58 -14.78
N LYS A 69 1.62 6.07 -15.98
CA LYS A 69 1.40 5.23 -17.19
C LYS A 69 2.59 4.37 -17.59
N HIS A 70 3.81 4.78 -17.24
CA HIS A 70 5.06 4.13 -17.60
C HIS A 70 5.80 3.64 -16.35
N PHE A 71 5.12 2.84 -15.52
CA PHE A 71 5.70 2.20 -14.34
C PHE A 71 6.25 0.81 -14.71
N TYR A 72 7.57 0.66 -14.71
CA TYR A 72 8.25 -0.57 -15.11
C TYR A 72 8.94 -1.24 -13.94
N VAL A 73 8.91 -2.57 -13.91
CA VAL A 73 9.65 -3.38 -12.95
C VAL A 73 10.84 -4.00 -13.68
N PRO A 74 12.08 -3.76 -13.24
CA PRO A 74 13.28 -4.10 -14.01
C PRO A 74 13.63 -5.60 -14.03
N VAL A 75 13.00 -6.39 -13.14
CA VAL A 75 13.33 -7.81 -12.94
C VAL A 75 12.08 -8.65 -12.91
N THR A 76 12.19 -9.86 -13.46
CA THR A 76 11.14 -10.88 -13.36
C THR A 76 11.33 -11.69 -12.08
N GLY A 77 10.22 -12.01 -11.39
CA GLY A 77 10.19 -12.85 -10.19
C GLY A 77 9.94 -12.07 -8.89
N THR A 78 8.88 -12.46 -8.17
CA THR A 78 8.32 -11.77 -6.97
C THR A 78 9.34 -11.43 -5.89
N ALA A 79 10.34 -12.29 -5.67
CA ALA A 79 11.36 -12.07 -4.62
C ALA A 79 12.33 -10.93 -4.91
N LYS A 80 12.42 -10.45 -6.16
CA LYS A 80 13.33 -9.38 -6.57
C LYS A 80 12.62 -8.05 -6.85
N THR A 81 11.30 -8.02 -6.72
CA THR A 81 10.45 -6.88 -7.13
C THR A 81 9.91 -6.05 -5.97
N VAL A 82 10.16 -6.46 -4.72
CA VAL A 82 9.72 -5.79 -3.48
C VAL A 82 10.88 -5.18 -2.72
#